data_AF-A0A8X6GZR9-F1
#
_entry.id   AF-A0A8X6GZR9-F1
#
_cell.length_a   1.000
_cell.length_b   1.000
_cell.length_c   1.000
_cell.angle_alpha   90.00
_cell.angle_beta   90.00
_cell.angle_gamma   90.00
#
_symmetry.space_group_name_H-M   'P 1'
#
loop_
_entity.id
_entity.type
_entity.pdbx_description
1 polymer ?
#
loop_
_entity_poly.entity_id
_entity_poly.type
_entity_poly.pdbx_seq_one_letter_code
_entity_poly.pdbx_strand_id
1 'polypeptide(L)'
;MAFLAKGKKADLVNVCEELGENVPPNSRVPDIKHIILESKNFNEEAVRIMLDRIIGERLEEAEAERQQLEHEAERQRLERES
;
A
#
# COMPACT_ATOMS: atom_id res chain seq x y z
N MET A 1 -2.88 -1.88 18.28
CA MET A 1 -1.56 -1.39 17.81
C MET A 1 -1.74 -0.19 16.90
N ALA A 2 -1.14 0.96 17.25
CA ALA A 2 -1.37 2.23 16.54
C ALA A 2 -0.72 2.29 15.15
N PHE A 3 0.39 1.57 14.92
CA PHE A 3 1.14 1.69 13.65
C PHE A 3 0.39 1.11 12.44
N LEU A 4 -0.41 0.05 12.62
CA LEU A 4 -1.28 -0.51 11.57
C LEU A 4 -2.41 0.45 11.14
N ALA A 5 -2.60 1.58 11.82
CA ALA A 5 -3.54 2.61 11.39
C ALA A 5 -3.01 3.48 10.25
N LYS A 6 -1.69 3.45 9.98
CA LYS A 6 -1.07 4.20 8.87
C LYS A 6 -1.44 3.65 7.49
N GLY A 7 -1.63 2.33 7.40
CA GLY A 7 -1.92 1.63 6.14
C GLY A 7 -3.40 1.71 5.74
N LYS A 8 -3.65 1.75 4.44
CA LYS A 8 -4.97 1.47 3.84
C LYS A 8 -5.24 -0.04 3.88
N LYS A 9 -6.49 -0.42 3.60
CA LYS A 9 -6.89 -1.84 3.56
C LYS A 9 -5.99 -2.68 2.64
N ALA A 10 -5.64 -2.17 1.45
CA ALA A 10 -4.76 -2.86 0.51
C ALA A 10 -3.36 -3.11 1.11
N ASP A 11 -2.75 -2.10 1.74
CA ASP A 11 -1.43 -2.26 2.38
C ASP A 11 -1.44 -3.34 3.45
N LEU A 12 -2.51 -3.39 4.26
CA LEU A 12 -2.66 -4.40 5.30
C LEU A 12 -2.87 -5.81 4.73
N VAL A 13 -3.51 -5.93 3.56
CA VAL A 13 -3.63 -7.20 2.85
C VAL A 13 -2.26 -7.67 2.37
N ASN A 14 -1.47 -6.77 1.77
CA ASN A 14 -0.10 -7.09 1.33
C ASN A 14 0.79 -7.54 2.50
N VAL A 15 0.64 -6.90 3.68
CA VAL A 15 1.32 -7.34 4.91
C VAL A 15 0.91 -8.78 5.27
N CYS A 16 -0.38 -9.13 5.21
CA CYS A 16 -0.80 -10.51 5.46
C CYS A 16 -0.17 -11.48 4.45
N GLU A 17 -0.16 -11.14 3.17
CA GLU A 17 0.44 -11.96 2.12
C GLU A 17 1.94 -12.20 2.36
N GLU A 18 2.69 -11.17 2.75
CA GLU A 18 4.11 -11.28 3.10
C GLU A 18 4.37 -12.08 4.38
N LEU A 19 3.41 -12.08 5.31
CA LEU A 19 3.43 -12.95 6.50
C LEU A 19 3.01 -14.40 6.17
N GLY A 20 2.58 -14.68 4.95
CA GLY A 20 2.06 -16.00 4.54
C GLY A 20 0.63 -16.26 5.02
N GLU A 21 -0.08 -15.23 5.46
CA GLU A 21 -1.46 -15.29 5.91
C GLU A 21 -2.42 -15.00 4.76
N ASN A 22 -3.53 -15.74 4.70
CA ASN A 22 -4.56 -15.50 3.71
C ASN A 22 -5.64 -14.57 4.27
N VAL A 23 -6.03 -13.56 3.50
CA VAL A 23 -7.12 -12.64 3.88
C VAL A 23 -8.41 -13.07 3.18
N PRO A 24 -9.46 -13.45 3.92
CA PRO A 24 -10.75 -13.76 3.31
C PRO A 24 -11.28 -12.60 2.46
N PRO A 25 -11.92 -12.88 1.31
CA PRO A 25 -12.61 -11.85 0.55
C PRO A 25 -13.59 -11.07 1.45
N ASN A 26 -13.70 -9.77 1.25
CA ASN A 26 -14.57 -8.87 2.03
C ASN A 26 -14.19 -8.66 3.51
N SER A 27 -13.03 -9.17 3.98
CA SER A 27 -12.55 -8.89 5.34
C SER A 27 -12.51 -7.40 5.65
N ARG A 28 -12.98 -7.01 6.85
CA ARG A 28 -12.94 -5.61 7.28
C ARG A 28 -11.55 -5.29 7.83
N VAL A 29 -11.19 -4.01 7.84
CA VAL A 29 -9.89 -3.55 8.38
C VAL A 29 -9.60 -4.06 9.79
N PRO A 30 -10.56 -4.08 10.75
CA PRO A 30 -10.31 -4.66 12.06
C PRO A 30 -9.97 -6.16 12.01
N ASP A 31 -10.64 -6.92 11.14
CA ASP A 31 -10.42 -8.37 11.00
C ASP A 31 -9.04 -8.64 10.37
N ILE A 32 -8.62 -7.83 9.39
CA ILE A 32 -7.28 -7.92 8.78
C ILE A 32 -6.18 -7.59 9.80
N LYS A 33 -6.37 -6.54 10.60
CA LYS A 33 -5.44 -6.20 11.69
C LYS A 33 -5.32 -7.34 12.70
N HIS A 34 -6.42 -8.05 12.95
CA HIS A 34 -6.41 -9.20 13.85
C HIS A 34 -5.57 -10.35 13.26
N ILE A 35 -5.75 -10.68 11.97
CA ILE A 35 -4.94 -11.71 11.28
C ILE A 35 -3.44 -11.41 11.40
N ILE A 36 -3.03 -10.15 11.14
CA ILE A 36 -1.63 -9.74 11.26
C ILE A 36 -1.09 -10.00 12.68
N LEU A 37 -1.86 -9.63 13.70
CA LEU A 37 -1.45 -9.75 15.12
C LEU A 37 -1.45 -11.19 15.63
N GLU A 38 -2.27 -12.06 15.05
CA GLU A 38 -2.35 -13.48 15.40
C GLU A 38 -1.39 -14.38 14.59
N SER A 39 -0.75 -13.82 13.57
CA SER A 39 0.20 -14.57 12.75
C SER A 39 1.35 -15.14 13.59
N LYS A 40 1.72 -16.39 13.31
CA LYS A 40 2.89 -17.04 13.93
C LYS A 40 4.20 -16.34 13.58
N ASN A 41 4.20 -15.58 12.49
CA ASN A 41 5.34 -14.83 11.97
C ASN A 41 5.29 -13.36 12.42
N PHE A 42 4.37 -12.98 13.31
CA PHE A 42 4.25 -11.62 13.80
C PHE A 42 5.50 -11.21 14.60
N ASN A 43 6.17 -10.19 14.09
CA ASN A 43 7.19 -9.42 14.81
C ASN A 43 6.88 -7.95 14.59
N GLU A 44 6.66 -7.18 15.67
CA GLU A 44 6.19 -5.80 15.54
C GLU A 44 7.13 -4.92 14.70
N GLU A 45 8.44 -5.04 14.90
CA GLU A 45 9.43 -4.24 14.18
C GLU A 45 9.49 -4.63 12.70
N ALA A 46 9.52 -5.93 12.41
CA ALA A 46 9.51 -6.44 11.04
C ALA A 46 8.24 -6.01 10.29
N VAL A 47 7.07 -6.13 10.92
CA VAL A 47 5.78 -5.74 10.32
C VAL A 47 5.69 -4.21 10.16
N ARG A 48 6.29 -3.44 11.06
CA ARG A 48 6.36 -1.97 10.91
C ARG A 48 7.21 -1.58 9.70
N ILE A 49 8.41 -2.15 9.55
CA ILE A 49 9.30 -1.90 8.42
C ILE A 49 8.63 -2.33 7.11
N MET A 50 7.98 -3.49 7.11
CA MET A 50 7.22 -4.00 5.97
C MET A 50 6.09 -3.05 5.57
N LEU A 51 5.29 -2.58 6.53
CA LEU A 51 4.20 -1.66 6.25
C LEU A 51 4.70 -0.31 5.72
N ASP A 52 5.78 0.22 6.30
CA ASP A 52 6.37 1.48 5.83
C ASP A 52 6.92 1.33 4.39
N ARG A 53 7.53 0.18 4.04
CA ARG A 53 7.94 -0.13 2.65
C ARG A 53 6.76 -0.17 1.70
N ILE A 54 5.72 -0.95 2.01
CA ILE A 54 4.52 -1.09 1.16
C ILE A 54 3.83 0.27 0.94
N ILE A 55 3.75 1.09 1.99
CA ILE A 55 3.20 2.45 1.88
C ILE A 55 4.08 3.31 0.97
N GLY A 56 5.40 3.23 1.11
CA GLY A 56 6.36 3.93 0.28
C GLY A 56 6.23 3.59 -1.20
N GLU A 57 6.25 2.30 -1.55
CA GLU A 57 6.10 1.80 -2.91
C GLU A 57 4.82 2.33 -3.57
N ARG A 58 3.68 2.25 -2.87
CA ARG A 58 2.42 2.79 -3.38
C ARG A 58 2.46 4.31 -3.62
N LEU A 59 3.14 5.06 -2.76
CA LEU A 59 3.25 6.51 -2.91
C LEU A 59 4.17 6.88 -4.09
N GLU A 60 5.28 6.16 -4.25
CA GLU A 60 6.19 6.32 -5.37
C GLU A 60 5.51 6.00 -6.71
N GLU A 61 4.75 4.90 -6.79
CA GLU A 61 3.96 4.55 -7.98
C GLU A 61 2.93 5.64 -8.32
N ALA A 62 2.20 6.14 -7.33
CA ALA A 62 1.21 7.20 -7.53
C ALA A 62 1.86 8.51 -7.97
N GLU A 63 3.07 8.83 -7.48
CA GLU A 63 3.81 10.00 -7.91
C GLU A 63 4.32 9.85 -9.35
N ALA A 64 4.88 8.69 -9.69
CA ALA A 64 5.34 8.39 -11.04
C ALA A 64 4.20 8.47 -12.07
N GLU A 65 3.03 7.92 -11.75
CA GLU A 65 1.84 8.00 -12.60
C GLU A 65 1.40 9.47 -12.79
N ARG A 66 1.38 10.27 -11.72
CA ARG A 66 1.04 11.70 -11.82
C ARG A 66 2.03 12.46 -12.71
N GLN A 67 3.32 12.23 -12.56
CA GLN A 67 4.34 12.88 -13.39
C GLN A 67 4.20 12.49 -14.87
N GLN A 68 3.90 11.22 -15.16
CA GLN A 68 3.65 10.77 -16.53
C GLN A 68 2.42 11.46 -17.14
N LEU A 69 1.31 11.53 -16.39
CA LEU A 69 0.09 12.21 -16.83
C LEU A 69 0.31 13.71 -17.05
N GLU A 70 1.07 14.38 -16.18
CA GLU A 70 1.41 15.80 -16.32
C GLU A 70 2.25 16.05 -17.59
N HIS A 71 3.27 15.23 -17.82
CA HIS A 71 4.12 15.33 -19.02
C HIS A 71 3.34 15.03 -20.31
N GLU A 72 2.45 14.04 -20.30
CA GLU A 72 1.59 13.74 -21.45
C GLU A 72 0.59 14.88 -21.73
N ALA A 73 -0.01 15.46 -20.68
CA ALA A 73 -0.91 16.60 -20.82
C ALA A 73 -0.18 17.84 -21.35
N GLU A 74 1.05 18.10 -20.93
CA GLU A 74 1.88 19.19 -21.45
C GLU A 74 2.23 18.98 -22.93
N ARG A 75 2.66 17.78 -23.31
CA ARG A 75 2.91 17.38 -24.71
C ARG A 75 1.69 17.65 -25.60
N GLN A 76 0.50 17.22 -25.16
CA GLN A 76 -0.74 17.43 -25.91
C GLN A 76 -1.13 18.92 -26.04
N ARG A 77 -0.80 19.76 -25.04
CA ARG A 77 -1.04 21.21 -25.11
C ARG A 77 -0.13 21.86 -26.15
N LEU A 78 1.16 21.55 -26.12
CA LEU A 78 2.13 22.06 -27.09
C LEU A 78 1.80 21.63 -28.52
N GLU A 79 1.35 20.39 -28.73
CA GLU A 79 0.91 19.90 -30.05
C GLU A 79 -0.36 20.60 -30.57
N ARG A 80 -1.25 21.08 -29.69
CA ARG A 80 -2.46 21.84 -30.08
C ARG A 80 -2.20 23.32 -30.32
N GLU A 81 -1.15 23.87 -29.73
CA GLU A 81 -0.74 25.27 -29.87
C GLU A 81 0.25 25.50 -31.03
N SER A 82 0.79 24.43 -31.62
CA SER A 82 1.64 24.43 -32.83
C SER A 82 0.85 24.27 -34.11
#